data_AF-A0AAP0FYZ5-F1
#
_entry.id   AF-A0AAP0FYZ5-F1
#
_cell.length_a   1.000
_cell.length_b   1.000
_cell.length_c   1.000
_cell.angle_alpha   90.00
_cell.angle_beta   90.00
_cell.angle_gamma   90.00
#
_symmetry.space_group_name_H-M   'P 1'
#
loop_
_entity.id
_entity.type
_entity.pdbx_description
1 polymer ?
#
loop_
_entity_poly.entity_id
_entity_poly.type
_entity_poly.pdbx_seq_one_letter_code
_entity_poly.pdbx_strand_id
1 'polypeptide(L)'
;MSPQVYQSYMLLDSAYDIWTRARDTYSQAGSSMQVYELTRRVLELRQGTMPVAAYYSEFERLYQELNFFNTFTAACTTDAVALQKDKDLFRVHVFLMGLNMELDVVRLHVLHREPLPLLREAFSMLLSDENRRRTLGPTTDHSALAGISRGPLLFAVTTGKKAISKTLVFACIRTLPHLRSRFWYSW
;
A
#
# COMPACT_ATOMS: atom_id res chain seq x y z
N MET A 1 2.73 18.37 33.29
CA MET A 1 4.08 17.88 32.93
C MET A 1 4.69 17.23 34.16
N SER A 2 5.43 16.13 34.01
CA SER A 2 6.12 15.55 35.16
C SER A 2 7.28 16.46 35.58
N PRO A 3 7.59 16.57 36.88
CA PRO A 3 8.63 17.47 37.39
C PRO A 3 10.03 17.13 36.83
N GLN A 4 10.27 15.86 36.48
CA GLN A 4 11.52 15.38 35.89
C GLN A 4 11.74 15.90 34.47
N VAL A 5 10.68 16.01 33.66
CA VAL A 5 10.76 16.56 32.31
C VAL A 5 11.08 18.05 32.41
N TYR A 6 10.39 18.80 33.27
CA TYR A 6 10.64 20.24 33.44
C TYR A 6 12.10 20.57 33.81
N GLN A 7 12.70 19.81 34.73
CA GLN A 7 14.08 20.03 35.18
C GLN A 7 15.13 19.87 34.07
N SER A 8 14.89 19.02 33.06
CA SER A 8 15.85 18.82 31.96
C SER A 8 15.83 19.94 30.90
N TYR A 9 14.81 20.81 30.91
CA TYR A 9 14.68 21.96 29.99
C TYR A 9 14.92 23.31 30.67
N MET A 10 14.94 23.39 32.00
CA MET A 10 15.03 24.64 32.77
C MET A 10 16.37 25.38 32.61
N LEU A 11 17.42 24.69 32.17
CA LEU A 11 18.77 25.23 31.95
C LEU A 11 19.05 25.61 30.48
N LEU A 12 18.02 25.64 29.64
CA LEU A 12 18.16 26.03 28.24
C LEU A 12 17.72 27.49 28.05
N ASP A 13 18.63 28.30 27.53
CA ASP A 13 18.46 29.75 27.44
C ASP A 13 17.66 30.22 26.22
N SER A 14 17.37 29.32 25.28
CA SER A 14 16.63 29.62 24.05
C SER A 14 15.45 28.69 23.84
N ALA A 15 14.32 29.25 23.40
CA ALA A 15 13.16 28.49 22.94
C ALA A 15 13.53 27.50 21.80
N TYR A 16 14.52 27.86 20.97
CA TYR A 16 15.04 26.97 19.94
C TYR A 16 15.70 25.70 20.53
N ASP A 17 16.48 25.85 21.59
CA ASP A 17 17.17 24.73 22.23
C ASP A 17 16.18 23.82 22.98
N ILE A 18 15.18 24.43 23.63
CA ILE A 18 14.09 23.70 24.28
C ILE A 18 13.35 22.85 23.24
N TRP A 19 12.97 23.46 22.11
CA TRP A 19 12.26 22.76 21.03
C TRP A 19 13.12 21.66 20.39
N THR A 20 14.41 21.94 20.17
CA THR A 20 15.37 20.98 19.61
C THR A 20 15.58 19.80 20.53
N ARG A 21 15.81 20.01 21.83
CA ARG A 21 15.97 18.91 22.80
C ARG A 21 14.66 18.12 22.96
N ALA A 22 13.51 18.79 22.95
CA ALA A 22 12.22 18.11 23.05
C ALA A 22 11.97 17.23 21.81
N ARG A 23 12.30 17.75 20.62
CA ARG A 23 12.30 16.97 19.39
C ARG A 23 13.27 15.80 19.49
N ASP A 24 14.53 15.99 19.87
CA ASP A 24 15.50 14.89 19.85
C ASP A 24 15.19 13.82 20.91
N THR A 25 14.57 14.19 22.02
CA THR A 25 14.22 13.26 23.11
C THR A 25 12.92 12.51 22.85
N TYR A 26 11.93 13.15 22.22
CA TYR A 26 10.57 12.59 22.09
C TYR A 26 10.09 12.39 20.65
N SER A 27 10.77 12.97 19.66
CA SER A 27 10.48 12.70 18.27
C SER A 27 10.83 11.26 17.97
N GLN A 28 9.83 10.52 17.50
CA GLN A 28 10.04 9.20 16.94
C GLN A 28 10.18 9.26 15.41
N ALA A 29 10.29 10.46 14.81
CA ALA A 29 10.51 10.62 13.38
C ALA A 29 11.81 9.90 12.96
N GLY A 30 11.73 9.04 11.94
CA GLY A 30 12.85 8.18 11.54
C GLY A 30 13.12 6.98 12.45
N SER A 31 12.26 6.68 13.43
CA SER A 31 12.38 5.47 14.25
C SER A 31 12.10 4.21 13.42
N SER A 32 13.14 3.41 13.18
CA SER A 32 13.04 2.13 12.46
C SER A 32 12.03 1.17 13.11
N MET A 33 11.87 1.22 14.43
CA MET A 33 10.88 0.41 15.15
C MET A 33 9.44 0.83 14.80
N GLN A 34 9.15 2.12 14.76
CA GLN A 34 7.81 2.61 14.37
C GLN A 34 7.51 2.30 12.91
N VAL A 35 8.49 2.48 12.02
CA VAL A 35 8.36 2.10 10.60
C VAL A 35 8.07 0.61 10.47
N TYR A 36 8.77 -0.24 11.22
CA TYR A 36 8.53 -1.69 11.23
C TYR A 36 7.11 -2.04 11.70
N GLU A 37 6.68 -1.51 12.86
CA GLU A 37 5.36 -1.78 13.42
C GLU A 37 4.23 -1.30 12.49
N LEU A 38 4.35 -0.10 11.92
CA LEU A 38 3.36 0.44 10.98
C LEU A 38 3.34 -0.36 9.68
N THR A 39 4.50 -0.74 9.14
CA THR A 39 4.59 -1.58 7.94
C THR A 39 3.92 -2.92 8.18
N ARG A 40 4.17 -3.55 9.34
CA ARG A 40 3.53 -4.79 9.73
C ARG A 40 2.01 -4.63 9.80
N ARG A 41 1.51 -3.61 10.50
CA ARG A 41 0.06 -3.33 10.60
C ARG A 41 -0.59 -3.12 9.24
N VAL A 42 0.07 -2.36 8.35
CA VAL A 42 -0.39 -2.14 6.97
C VAL A 42 -0.53 -3.46 6.20
N LEU A 43 0.47 -4.34 6.28
CA LEU A 43 0.48 -5.62 5.56
C LEU A 43 -0.48 -6.66 6.15
N GLU A 44 -0.71 -6.59 7.47
CA GLU A 44 -1.64 -7.47 8.20
C GLU A 44 -3.08 -6.96 8.17
N LEU A 45 -3.34 -5.72 7.75
CA LEU A 45 -4.69 -5.15 7.70
C LEU A 45 -5.57 -5.96 6.72
N ARG A 46 -6.69 -6.47 7.24
CA ARG A 46 -7.72 -7.17 6.47
C ARG A 46 -9.05 -6.44 6.59
N GLN A 47 -9.86 -6.48 5.54
CA GLN A 47 -11.20 -5.91 5.53
C GLN A 47 -12.08 -6.59 6.59
N GLY A 48 -12.09 -7.92 6.64
CA GLY A 48 -12.80 -8.67 7.67
C GLY A 48 -14.30 -8.35 7.64
N THR A 49 -14.85 -7.89 8.76
CA THR A 49 -16.27 -7.50 8.86
C THR A 49 -16.53 -6.03 8.52
N MET A 50 -15.50 -5.26 8.18
CA MET A 50 -15.64 -3.84 7.90
C MET A 50 -16.22 -3.58 6.50
N PRO A 51 -17.08 -2.56 6.34
CA PRO A 51 -17.45 -2.08 5.02
C PRO A 51 -16.22 -1.54 4.28
N VAL A 52 -16.23 -1.57 2.94
CA VAL A 52 -15.08 -1.16 2.11
C VAL A 52 -14.62 0.27 2.44
N ALA A 53 -15.57 1.18 2.72
CA ALA A 53 -15.28 2.56 3.12
C ALA A 53 -14.49 2.67 4.43
N ALA A 54 -14.83 1.86 5.44
CA ALA A 54 -14.12 1.87 6.73
C ALA A 54 -12.74 1.24 6.59
N TYR A 55 -12.62 0.14 5.84
CA TYR A 55 -11.34 -0.50 5.55
C TYR A 55 -10.38 0.46 4.82
N TYR A 56 -10.87 1.16 3.79
CA TYR A 56 -10.09 2.16 3.06
C TYR A 56 -9.60 3.28 3.97
N SER A 57 -10.47 3.80 4.85
CA SER A 57 -10.12 4.88 5.77
C SER A 57 -9.02 4.47 6.74
N GLU A 58 -9.10 3.27 7.31
CA GLU A 58 -8.07 2.75 8.22
C GLU A 58 -6.75 2.47 7.50
N PHE A 59 -6.84 1.95 6.27
CA PHE A 59 -5.68 1.77 5.40
C PHE A 59 -4.99 3.10 5.08
N GLU A 60 -5.73 4.15 4.70
CA GLU A 60 -5.16 5.48 4.46
C GLU A 60 -4.52 6.05 5.71
N ARG A 61 -5.18 5.92 6.87
CA ARG A 61 -4.67 6.39 8.17
C ARG A 61 -3.31 5.78 8.49
N LEU A 62 -3.19 4.45 8.40
CA LEU A 62 -1.92 3.74 8.63
C LEU A 62 -0.84 4.14 7.63
N TYR A 63 -1.18 4.30 6.35
CA TYR A 63 -0.22 4.74 5.34
C TYR A 63 0.26 6.18 5.54
N GLN A 64 -0.62 7.08 5.97
CA GLN A 64 -0.25 8.46 6.30
C GLN A 64 0.70 8.50 7.50
N GLU A 65 0.41 7.71 8.53
CA GLU A 65 1.28 7.55 9.70
C GLU A 65 2.64 6.97 9.31
N LEU A 66 2.67 5.93 8.47
CA LEU A 66 3.91 5.36 7.94
C LEU A 66 4.73 6.38 7.15
N ASN A 67 4.07 7.19 6.31
CA ASN A 67 4.73 8.24 5.54
C ASN A 67 5.29 9.35 6.43
N PHE A 68 4.65 9.66 7.56
CA PHE A 68 5.16 10.63 8.52
C PHE A 68 6.50 10.18 9.13
N PHE A 69 6.63 8.90 9.47
CA PHE A 69 7.88 8.36 10.02
C PHE A 69 8.95 8.07 8.96
N ASN A 70 8.56 7.88 7.71
CA ASN A 70 9.47 7.60 6.61
C ASN A 70 10.09 8.91 6.07
N THR A 71 11.20 9.34 6.69
CA THR A 71 11.91 10.59 6.38
C THR A 71 12.81 10.51 5.14
N PHE A 72 12.49 9.67 4.15
CA PHE A 72 13.33 9.51 2.97
C PHE A 72 13.37 10.81 2.14
N THR A 73 14.58 11.36 1.98
CA THR A 73 14.84 12.50 1.08
C THR A 73 15.59 12.02 -0.15
N ALA A 74 14.97 12.10 -1.33
CA ALA A 74 15.63 11.77 -2.59
C ALA A 74 16.72 12.81 -2.94
N ALA A 75 17.87 12.36 -3.44
CA ALA A 75 18.97 13.24 -3.85
C ALA A 75 18.77 13.84 -5.26
N CYS A 76 17.91 13.23 -6.09
CA CYS A 76 17.62 13.66 -7.46
C CYS A 76 16.11 13.74 -7.69
N THR A 77 15.65 14.75 -8.43
CA THR A 77 14.23 15.03 -8.66
C THR A 77 13.55 14.01 -9.58
N THR A 78 14.25 13.48 -10.58
CA THR A 78 13.71 12.44 -11.48
C THR A 78 13.49 11.12 -10.75
N ASP A 79 14.43 10.74 -9.88
CA ASP A 79 14.35 9.52 -9.09
C ASP A 79 13.25 9.61 -8.04
N ALA A 80 12.98 10.82 -7.52
CA ALA A 80 11.89 11.06 -6.59
C ALA A 80 10.51 10.77 -7.22
N VAL A 81 10.29 11.18 -8.47
CA VAL A 81 9.04 10.93 -9.20
C VAL A 81 8.85 9.45 -9.49
N ALA A 82 9.91 8.76 -9.93
CA ALA A 82 9.86 7.31 -10.17
C ALA A 82 9.58 6.54 -8.88
N LEU A 83 10.28 6.89 -7.79
CA LEU A 83 10.06 6.29 -6.48
C LEU A 83 8.63 6.53 -5.97
N GLN A 84 8.09 7.74 -6.16
CA GLN A 84 6.72 8.03 -5.74
C GLN A 84 5.71 7.17 -6.49
N LYS A 85 5.90 6.99 -7.81
CA LYS A 85 5.07 6.08 -8.61
C LYS A 85 5.13 4.64 -8.10
N ASP A 86 6.33 4.14 -7.81
CA ASP A 86 6.49 2.79 -7.26
C ASP A 86 5.83 2.64 -5.89
N LYS A 87 5.93 3.65 -5.02
CA LYS A 87 5.25 3.68 -3.72
C LYS A 87 3.73 3.68 -3.87
N ASP A 88 3.21 4.45 -4.83
CA ASP A 88 1.76 4.51 -5.10
C ASP A 88 1.24 3.18 -5.67
N LEU A 89 1.99 2.54 -6.58
CA LEU A 89 1.67 1.19 -7.08
C LEU A 89 1.68 0.15 -5.95
N PHE A 90 2.72 0.17 -5.12
CA PHE A 90 2.81 -0.73 -3.96
C PHE A 90 1.62 -0.55 -3.01
N ARG A 91 1.22 0.71 -2.77
CA ARG A 91 0.06 1.05 -1.94
C ARG A 91 -1.24 0.47 -2.52
N VAL A 92 -1.46 0.53 -3.83
CA VAL A 92 -2.62 -0.11 -4.46
C VAL A 92 -2.58 -1.63 -4.26
N HIS A 93 -1.43 -2.27 -4.46
CA HIS A 93 -1.32 -3.72 -4.29
C HIS A 93 -1.62 -4.18 -2.86
N VAL A 94 -1.05 -3.52 -1.85
CA VAL A 94 -1.29 -3.89 -0.44
C VAL A 94 -2.76 -3.69 -0.06
N PHE A 95 -3.38 -2.59 -0.52
CA PHE A 95 -4.82 -2.37 -0.33
C PHE A 95 -5.66 -3.51 -0.91
N LEU A 96 -5.37 -3.94 -2.14
CA LEU A 96 -6.09 -5.03 -2.79
C LEU A 96 -5.85 -6.41 -2.13
N MET A 97 -4.70 -6.61 -1.49
CA MET A 97 -4.38 -7.86 -0.77
C MET A 97 -5.21 -8.03 0.50
N GLY A 98 -5.64 -6.95 1.14
CA GLY A 98 -6.41 -7.03 2.37
C GLY A 98 -7.92 -7.18 2.19
N LEU A 99 -8.43 -7.12 0.95
CA LEU A 99 -9.85 -7.24 0.65
C LEU A 99 -10.37 -8.67 0.85
N ASN A 100 -11.67 -8.77 1.14
CA ASN A 100 -12.36 -10.05 1.26
C ASN A 100 -12.52 -10.73 -0.11
N MET A 101 -12.57 -12.08 -0.10
CA MET A 101 -12.74 -12.91 -1.30
C MET A 101 -14.01 -12.60 -2.10
N GLU A 102 -15.04 -12.07 -1.44
CA GLU A 102 -16.26 -11.67 -2.12
C GLU A 102 -15.96 -10.66 -3.23
N LEU A 103 -15.03 -9.72 -3.03
CA LEU A 103 -14.69 -8.67 -3.99
C LEU A 103 -13.70 -9.14 -5.08
N ASP A 104 -13.42 -10.44 -5.18
CA ASP A 104 -12.39 -10.99 -6.06
C ASP A 104 -12.57 -10.64 -7.53
N VAL A 105 -13.81 -10.65 -8.02
CA VAL A 105 -14.10 -10.29 -9.43
C VAL A 105 -13.65 -8.86 -9.73
N VAL A 106 -13.99 -7.91 -8.85
CA VAL A 106 -13.60 -6.50 -9.03
C VAL A 106 -12.13 -6.28 -8.74
N ARG A 107 -11.57 -6.98 -7.75
CA ARG A 107 -10.14 -6.99 -7.47
C ARG A 107 -9.34 -7.42 -8.70
N LEU A 108 -9.75 -8.49 -9.37
CA LEU A 108 -9.14 -8.92 -10.62
C LEU A 108 -9.35 -7.89 -11.72
N HIS A 109 -10.55 -7.32 -11.87
CA HIS A 109 -10.79 -6.26 -12.87
C HIS A 109 -9.84 -5.07 -12.69
N VAL A 110 -9.63 -4.62 -11.45
CA VAL A 110 -8.69 -3.55 -11.10
C VAL A 110 -7.25 -3.93 -11.50
N LEU A 111 -6.82 -5.17 -11.22
CA LEU A 111 -5.47 -5.67 -11.54
C LEU A 111 -5.21 -5.85 -13.03
N HIS A 112 -6.24 -6.06 -13.86
CA HIS A 112 -6.11 -6.23 -15.30
C HIS A 112 -6.17 -4.91 -16.09
N ARG A 113 -6.38 -3.76 -15.43
CA ARG A 113 -6.35 -2.45 -16.09
C ARG A 113 -4.91 -2.00 -16.34
N GLU A 114 -4.65 -1.51 -17.56
CA GLU A 114 -3.39 -0.87 -17.94
C GLU A 114 -3.65 0.58 -18.39
N PRO A 115 -3.06 1.60 -17.70
CA PRO A 115 -2.23 1.49 -16.50
C PRO A 115 -3.04 1.06 -15.25
N LEU A 116 -2.35 0.52 -14.24
CA LEU A 116 -2.99 0.17 -12.97
C LEU A 116 -3.65 1.43 -12.36
N PRO A 117 -4.93 1.37 -11.98
CA PRO A 117 -5.66 2.55 -11.51
C PRO A 117 -5.11 3.05 -10.19
N LEU A 118 -5.31 4.34 -9.94
CA LEU A 118 -4.93 4.98 -8.68
C LEU A 118 -5.71 4.38 -7.51
N LEU A 119 -5.18 4.48 -6.29
CA LEU A 119 -5.83 3.95 -5.09
C LEU A 119 -7.27 4.44 -4.92
N ARG A 120 -7.52 5.73 -5.18
CA ARG A 120 -8.86 6.33 -5.11
C ARG A 120 -9.83 5.75 -6.15
N GLU A 121 -9.33 5.49 -7.35
CA GLU A 121 -10.13 4.89 -8.42
C GLU A 121 -10.45 3.43 -8.09
N ALA A 122 -9.45 2.64 -7.67
CA ALA A 122 -9.65 1.27 -7.22
C ALA A 122 -10.69 1.20 -6.07
N PHE A 123 -10.58 2.11 -5.09
CA PHE A 123 -11.56 2.25 -4.02
C PHE A 123 -12.98 2.54 -4.56
N SER A 124 -13.12 3.48 -5.49
CA SER A 124 -14.43 3.82 -6.07
C SER A 124 -15.10 2.64 -6.78
N MET A 125 -14.32 1.80 -7.48
CA MET A 125 -14.81 0.60 -8.16
C MET A 125 -15.31 -0.44 -7.15
N LEU A 126 -14.55 -0.67 -6.08
CA LEU A 126 -14.89 -1.63 -5.03
C LEU A 126 -16.10 -1.18 -4.22
N LEU A 127 -16.17 0.10 -3.88
CA LEU A 127 -17.31 0.67 -3.16
C LEU A 127 -18.60 0.56 -3.99
N SER A 128 -18.50 0.81 -5.29
CA SER A 128 -19.63 0.68 -6.21
C SER A 128 -20.15 -0.76 -6.27
N ASP A 129 -19.25 -1.76 -6.32
CA ASP A 129 -19.66 -3.17 -6.33
C ASP A 129 -20.20 -3.64 -4.98
N GLU A 130 -19.63 -3.18 -3.86
CA GLU A 130 -20.19 -3.45 -2.52
C GLU A 130 -21.64 -2.93 -2.42
N ASN A 131 -21.87 -1.68 -2.83
CA ASN A 131 -23.20 -1.09 -2.85
C ASN A 131 -24.15 -1.84 -3.78
N ARG A 132 -23.69 -2.18 -4.99
CA ARG A 132 -24.46 -2.95 -5.97
C ARG A 132 -24.91 -4.29 -5.40
N ARG A 133 -24.04 -5.02 -4.70
CA ARG A 133 -24.38 -6.31 -4.05
C ARG A 133 -25.36 -6.15 -2.91
N ARG A 134 -25.25 -5.07 -2.13
CA ARG A 134 -26.23 -4.75 -1.08
C ARG A 134 -27.62 -4.51 -1.66
N THR A 135 -27.72 -3.90 -2.85
CA THR A 135 -29.00 -3.57 -3.47
C THR A 135 -29.56 -4.68 -4.38
N LEU A 136 -28.71 -5.38 -5.13
CA LEU A 136 -29.10 -6.29 -6.21
C LEU A 136 -28.73 -7.76 -5.93
N GLY A 137 -28.08 -8.05 -4.79
CA GLY A 137 -27.57 -9.38 -4.47
C GLY A 137 -26.27 -9.75 -5.24
N PRO A 138 -25.68 -10.93 -4.94
CA PRO A 138 -24.49 -11.40 -5.62
C PRO A 138 -24.80 -11.71 -7.10
N THR A 139 -23.98 -11.20 -8.02
CA THR A 139 -24.04 -11.58 -9.44
C THR A 139 -23.37 -12.92 -9.63
N THR A 140 -24.17 -13.95 -9.89
CA THR A 140 -23.70 -15.29 -10.27
C THR A 140 -23.34 -15.32 -11.76
N ASP A 141 -22.35 -14.53 -12.19
CA ASP A 141 -21.94 -14.49 -13.60
C ASP A 141 -20.78 -15.48 -13.84
N HIS A 142 -21.06 -16.77 -13.64
CA HIS A 142 -20.22 -17.87 -14.11
C HIS A 142 -20.98 -18.93 -14.92
N SER A 143 -22.25 -18.72 -15.27
CA SER A 143 -23.10 -19.74 -15.91
C SER A 143 -23.71 -19.34 -17.27
N ALA A 144 -23.19 -18.33 -17.96
CA ALA A 144 -23.69 -17.90 -19.28
C ALA A 144 -22.77 -18.26 -20.47
N LEU A 145 -22.09 -19.41 -20.45
CA LEU A 145 -21.37 -19.95 -21.62
C LEU A 145 -21.85 -21.37 -22.01
N ALA A 146 -23.13 -21.66 -21.82
CA ALA A 146 -23.76 -22.84 -22.40
C ALA A 146 -24.84 -22.42 -23.42
N GLY A 147 -24.43 -22.36 -24.68
CA GLY A 147 -25.33 -22.37 -25.83
C GLY A 147 -25.54 -21.02 -26.53
N ILE A 148 -24.77 -20.79 -27.60
CA ILE A 148 -25.29 -20.61 -28.96
C ILE A 148 -24.16 -20.97 -29.95
N SER A 149 -24.58 -21.62 -31.02
CA SER A 149 -23.83 -22.39 -32.00
C SER A 149 -22.98 -21.60 -33.01
N ARG A 150 -21.79 -22.15 -33.29
CA ARG A 150 -21.14 -22.37 -34.60
C ARG A 150 -21.12 -21.25 -35.65
N GLY A 151 -19.93 -20.69 -35.86
CA GLY A 151 -19.44 -20.15 -37.13
C GLY A 151 -17.93 -19.86 -37.02
N PRO A 152 -17.06 -20.31 -37.96
CA PRO A 152 -15.61 -20.30 -37.74
C PRO A 152 -14.99 -18.95 -38.14
N LEU A 153 -14.23 -18.34 -37.23
CA LEU A 153 -13.17 -17.39 -37.60
C LEU A 153 -11.84 -17.90 -37.07
N LEU A 154 -10.93 -18.07 -38.03
CA LEU A 154 -9.61 -18.65 -37.86
C LEU A 154 -8.70 -17.76 -37.03
N PHE A 155 -7.94 -18.46 -36.18
CA PHE A 155 -6.86 -18.10 -35.27
C PHE A 155 -5.95 -16.91 -35.61
N ALA A 156 -5.53 -16.22 -34.54
CA ALA A 156 -4.11 -15.95 -34.32
C ALA A 156 -3.76 -16.22 -32.84
N VAL A 157 -3.31 -17.45 -32.56
CA VAL A 157 -2.60 -17.78 -31.32
C VAL A 157 -1.17 -17.31 -31.50
N THR A 158 -0.79 -16.23 -30.85
CA THR A 158 0.63 -15.94 -30.58
C THR A 158 0.96 -16.51 -29.22
N THR A 159 1.63 -17.65 -29.22
CA THR A 159 2.23 -18.25 -28.04
C THR A 159 3.25 -17.30 -27.41
N GLY A 160 2.91 -16.72 -26.26
CA GLY A 160 3.82 -15.98 -25.39
C GLY A 160 3.68 -16.49 -23.97
N LYS A 161 4.32 -17.62 -23.64
CA LYS A 161 4.40 -18.12 -22.27
C LYS A 161 5.23 -17.14 -21.43
N LYS A 162 4.60 -16.37 -20.54
CA LYS A 162 5.24 -15.88 -19.31
C LYS A 162 4.52 -16.51 -18.13
N ALA A 163 5.12 -17.57 -17.61
CA ALA A 163 4.75 -18.15 -16.34
C ALA A 163 5.04 -17.12 -15.23
N ILE A 164 4.00 -16.54 -14.66
CA ILE A 164 4.13 -15.71 -13.46
C ILE A 164 4.18 -16.69 -12.28
N SER A 165 5.40 -17.02 -11.86
CA SER A 165 5.66 -17.79 -10.66
C SER A 165 5.17 -17.04 -9.42
N LYS A 166 4.62 -17.79 -8.45
CA LYS A 166 3.97 -17.32 -7.20
C LYS A 166 4.93 -16.70 -6.17
N THR A 167 5.92 -15.91 -6.59
CA THR A 167 6.97 -15.38 -5.69
C THR A 167 7.19 -13.87 -5.83
N LEU A 168 6.15 -13.10 -6.15
CA LEU A 168 6.29 -11.66 -6.36
C LEU A 168 6.17 -10.79 -5.09
N VAL A 169 5.77 -11.34 -3.94
CA VAL A 169 5.70 -10.54 -2.71
C VAL A 169 7.08 -10.31 -2.08
N PHE A 170 8.02 -11.25 -2.24
CA PHE A 170 9.41 -11.09 -1.76
C PHE A 170 10.36 -10.50 -2.80
N ALA A 171 9.98 -10.46 -4.08
CA ALA A 171 10.86 -9.99 -5.16
C ALA A 171 11.05 -8.47 -5.14
N CYS A 172 10.04 -7.69 -4.75
CA CYS A 172 10.12 -6.23 -4.73
C CYS A 172 11.14 -5.70 -3.70
N ILE A 173 11.41 -6.47 -2.62
CA ILE A 173 12.45 -6.16 -1.63
C ILE A 173 13.87 -6.47 -2.17
N ARG A 174 14.00 -7.33 -3.19
CA ARG A 174 15.29 -7.89 -3.64
C ARG A 174 15.82 -7.30 -4.95
N THR A 175 15.03 -6.52 -5.71
CA THR A 175 15.37 -6.06 -7.07
C THR A 175 15.86 -4.60 -7.18
N LEU A 176 16.31 -3.97 -6.10
CA LEU A 176 16.97 -2.66 -6.14
C LEU A 176 18.48 -2.79 -5.84
N PRO A 177 19.31 -3.15 -6.84
CA PRO A 177 20.75 -3.35 -6.64
C PRO A 177 21.54 -2.06 -6.34
N HIS A 178 20.93 -0.87 -6.47
CA HIS A 178 21.58 0.41 -6.17
C HIS A 178 21.52 0.81 -4.68
N LEU A 179 20.76 0.10 -3.84
CA LEU A 179 20.68 0.34 -2.39
C LEU A 179 21.55 -0.63 -1.55
N ARG A 180 22.30 -1.53 -2.21
CA ARG A 180 23.04 -2.61 -1.53
C ARG A 180 24.33 -2.16 -0.81
N SER A 181 24.80 -0.93 -1.01
CA SER A 181 26.11 -0.49 -0.51
C SER A 181 26.13 0.11 0.90
N ARG A 182 24.99 0.27 1.60
CA ARG A 182 24.99 0.92 2.93
C ARG A 182 24.21 0.25 4.05
N PHE A 183 23.53 -0.87 3.81
CA PHE A 183 22.69 -1.53 4.84
C PHE A 183 23.31 -2.79 5.48
N TRP A 184 24.54 -3.16 5.15
CA TRP A 184 25.21 -4.36 5.67
C TRP A 184 26.61 -4.09 6.25
N TYR A 185 26.79 -3.00 6.99
CA TYR A 185 27.96 -2.82 7.86
C TYR A 185 27.57 -2.04 9.12
N SER A 186 26.98 -2.74 10.09
CA SER A 186 27.42 -2.71 11.50
C SER A 186 26.60 -3.76 12.24
N TRP A 187 27.26 -4.86 12.60
CA TRP A 187 26.91 -5.61 13.81
C TRP A 187 27.26 -4.76 15.03
#